data_AF-A0AAE8QCL3-F1
#
_entry.id   AF-A0AAE8QCL3-F1
#
_cell.length_a   1.000
_cell.length_b   1.000
_cell.length_c   1.000
_cell.angle_alpha   90.00
_cell.angle_beta   90.00
_cell.angle_gamma   90.00
#
_symmetry.space_group_name_H-M   'P 1'
#
loop_
_entity.id
_entity.type
_entity.pdbx_description
1 polymer ?
#
loop_
_entity_poly.entity_id
_entity_poly.type
_entity_poly.pdbx_seq_one_letter_code
_entity_poly.pdbx_strand_id
1 'polypeptide(L)'
;MMTMATAFFSPNRCAFGLLLNVLALVLASLVFAAASLAPPASAASFDCRKASSADEHAICSNDDLSGLDDAMAAGFREARRQAPAVVKPLSRSLLAERRACGADIDCLKLTMTKAVGAYKSIILGEPVDGDRKDKVYYGTRAGMQVSVVSRSGIDTPRAVIQIEHRREDAVAFCRDYVLKVTDQCIQDELAVDLQNKFTGDCKTGRFTTITGQTYVFFGRNTATDAGIGNDFVVIDPDTNEPLDGSMASGYPVAIDQFKELCPTRVR
;
A
#
# COMPACT_ATOMS: atom_id res chain seq x y z
N MET A 1 33.67 93.57 -41.79
CA MET A 1 33.91 93.81 -40.35
C MET A 1 33.05 92.85 -39.54
N MET A 2 33.48 92.44 -38.33
CA MET A 2 32.79 91.47 -37.44
C MET A 2 31.30 91.79 -37.21
N THR A 3 30.36 90.83 -37.10
CA THR A 3 30.00 89.99 -35.93
C THR A 3 28.77 89.10 -36.30
N MET A 4 28.29 88.03 -35.62
CA MET A 4 28.85 87.09 -34.61
C MET A 4 28.01 85.78 -34.52
N ALA A 5 28.67 84.68 -34.10
CA ALA A 5 28.23 83.61 -33.18
C ALA A 5 26.84 82.87 -33.26
N THR A 6 26.96 81.53 -33.30
CA THR A 6 26.23 80.48 -32.49
C THR A 6 24.75 80.11 -32.70
N ALA A 7 24.55 79.04 -33.49
CA ALA A 7 24.00 77.73 -33.12
C ALA A 7 22.83 77.56 -32.10
N PHE A 8 21.66 77.19 -32.63
CA PHE A 8 20.93 75.92 -32.48
C PHE A 8 20.63 75.22 -31.12
N PHE A 9 19.45 74.56 -31.15
CA PHE A 9 18.93 73.45 -30.30
C PHE A 9 18.24 73.76 -28.95
N SER A 10 16.91 73.63 -28.98
CA SER A 10 16.06 73.22 -27.85
C SER A 10 15.38 71.90 -28.23
N PRO A 11 15.18 70.95 -27.30
CA PRO A 11 13.80 70.70 -26.90
C PRO A 11 13.60 70.29 -25.42
N ASN A 12 12.48 70.71 -24.84
CA ASN A 12 11.94 70.13 -23.60
C ASN A 12 11.66 68.63 -23.77
N ARG A 13 12.37 67.78 -23.02
CA ARG A 13 12.23 66.30 -23.05
C ARG A 13 12.23 65.64 -21.67
N CYS A 14 11.61 66.25 -20.65
CA CYS A 14 11.55 65.66 -19.29
C CYS A 14 10.14 65.30 -18.79
N ALA A 15 9.06 65.90 -19.30
CA ALA A 15 7.73 65.77 -18.68
C ALA A 15 6.93 64.51 -19.08
N PHE A 16 7.19 63.92 -20.25
CA PHE A 16 6.32 62.88 -20.82
C PHE A 16 6.64 61.44 -20.36
N GLY A 17 7.80 61.21 -19.75
CA GLY A 17 8.25 59.86 -19.36
C GLY A 17 7.66 59.33 -18.04
N LEU A 18 7.23 60.22 -17.13
CA LEU A 18 6.81 59.80 -15.78
C LEU A 18 5.39 59.20 -15.77
N LEU A 19 4.48 59.72 -16.60
CA LEU A 19 3.07 59.32 -16.60
C LEU A 19 2.83 57.93 -17.23
N LEU A 20 3.60 57.53 -18.25
CA LEU A 20 3.48 56.18 -18.83
C LEU A 20 3.97 55.08 -17.87
N ASN A 21 5.03 55.33 -17.10
CA ASN A 21 5.59 54.32 -16.19
C ASN A 21 4.69 54.04 -14.98
N VAL A 22 3.99 55.04 -14.44
CA VAL A 22 3.05 54.83 -13.33
C VAL A 22 1.83 54.02 -13.78
N LEU A 23 1.29 54.29 -14.97
CA LEU A 23 0.15 53.54 -15.50
C LEU A 23 0.50 52.06 -15.79
N ALA A 24 1.72 51.81 -16.31
CA ALA A 24 2.22 50.45 -16.53
C ALA A 24 2.42 49.68 -15.22
N LEU A 25 2.93 50.32 -14.17
CA LEU A 25 3.10 49.70 -12.85
C LEU A 25 1.75 49.34 -12.20
N VAL A 26 0.75 50.22 -12.26
CA VAL A 26 -0.58 49.94 -11.68
C VAL A 26 -1.29 48.80 -12.42
N LEU A 27 -1.20 48.73 -13.74
CA LEU A 27 -1.76 47.63 -14.53
C LEU A 27 -1.03 46.29 -14.26
N ALA A 28 0.30 46.31 -14.11
CA ALA A 28 1.07 45.12 -13.75
C ALA A 28 0.70 44.59 -12.35
N SER A 29 0.41 45.48 -11.38
CA SER A 29 -0.04 45.09 -10.04
C SER A 29 -1.42 44.41 -10.03
N LEU A 30 -2.36 44.88 -10.85
CA LEU A 30 -3.72 44.33 -10.92
C LEU A 30 -3.79 42.97 -11.61
N VAL A 31 -2.89 42.67 -12.56
CA VAL A 31 -2.84 41.35 -13.21
C VAL A 31 -2.20 40.29 -12.30
N PHE A 32 -1.23 40.66 -11.45
CA PHE A 32 -0.54 39.71 -10.58
C PHE A 32 -1.39 39.22 -9.38
N ALA A 33 -2.40 39.98 -8.96
CA ALA A 33 -3.26 39.64 -7.82
C ALA A 33 -4.33 38.57 -8.13
N ALA A 34 -4.55 38.22 -9.41
CA ALA A 34 -5.60 37.29 -9.84
C ALA A 34 -5.14 35.81 -9.95
N ALA A 35 -3.86 35.51 -9.72
CA ALA A 35 -3.22 34.30 -10.22
C ALA A 35 -2.74 33.29 -9.15
N SER A 36 -3.45 33.11 -8.02
CA SER A 36 -3.22 31.97 -7.11
C SER A 36 -4.33 31.72 -6.08
N LEU A 37 -5.60 31.70 -6.52
CA LEU A 37 -6.70 31.02 -5.80
C LEU A 37 -7.06 29.73 -6.55
N ALA A 38 -6.06 28.89 -6.79
CA ALA A 38 -6.31 27.50 -7.13
C ALA A 38 -6.87 26.83 -5.86
N PRO A 39 -8.07 26.22 -5.88
CA PRO A 39 -8.48 25.36 -4.78
C PRO A 39 -7.45 24.22 -4.64
N PRO A 40 -7.20 23.70 -3.43
CA PRO A 40 -6.35 22.53 -3.27
C PRO A 40 -6.87 21.42 -4.18
N ALA A 41 -5.97 20.79 -4.92
CA ALA A 41 -6.29 19.66 -5.78
C ALA A 41 -6.52 18.42 -4.91
N SER A 42 -7.67 18.38 -4.21
CA SER A 42 -8.10 17.23 -3.42
C SER A 42 -8.38 16.04 -4.35
N ALA A 43 -7.36 15.22 -4.57
CA ALA A 43 -7.42 13.99 -5.36
C ALA A 43 -8.05 12.83 -4.59
N ALA A 44 -9.22 13.07 -4.00
CA ALA A 44 -10.11 12.04 -3.47
C ALA A 44 -11.18 11.73 -4.51
N SER A 45 -11.70 10.49 -4.53
CA SER A 45 -12.65 10.08 -5.57
C SER A 45 -14.07 10.67 -5.40
N PHE A 46 -14.24 11.54 -4.41
CA PHE A 46 -15.49 12.21 -4.02
C PHE A 46 -15.26 13.69 -3.67
N ASP A 47 -16.34 14.49 -3.66
CA ASP A 47 -16.27 15.91 -3.32
C ASP A 47 -16.03 16.09 -1.82
N CYS A 48 -14.81 16.46 -1.42
CA CYS A 48 -14.43 16.63 -0.02
C CYS A 48 -15.28 17.62 0.78
N ARG A 49 -16.00 18.54 0.13
CA ARG A 49 -16.96 19.44 0.80
C ARG A 49 -18.24 18.74 1.23
N LYS A 50 -18.42 17.46 0.83
CA LYS A 50 -19.54 16.58 1.16
C LYS A 50 -19.10 15.38 2.01
N ALA A 51 -17.85 15.35 2.47
CA ALA A 51 -17.37 14.36 3.43
C ALA A 51 -18.30 14.36 4.66
N SER A 52 -18.72 13.16 5.07
CA SER A 52 -19.83 12.97 6.02
C SER A 52 -19.49 12.01 7.15
N SER A 53 -18.46 11.18 6.98
CA SER A 53 -17.95 10.24 7.97
C SER A 53 -16.48 10.50 8.29
N ALA A 54 -16.01 9.96 9.42
CA ALA A 54 -14.66 10.20 9.92
C ALA A 54 -13.55 9.75 8.94
N ASP A 55 -13.78 8.65 8.20
CA ASP A 55 -12.89 8.18 7.14
C ASP A 55 -12.86 9.15 5.94
N GLU A 56 -14.02 9.67 5.54
CA GLU A 56 -14.11 10.65 4.44
C GLU A 56 -13.39 11.96 4.80
N HIS A 57 -13.51 12.43 6.06
CA HIS A 57 -12.76 13.61 6.52
C HIS A 57 -11.25 13.34 6.59
N ALA A 58 -10.82 12.18 7.08
CA ALA A 58 -9.40 11.80 7.13
C ALA A 58 -8.78 11.75 5.73
N ILE A 59 -9.44 11.07 4.77
CA ILE A 59 -9.02 10.99 3.35
C ILE A 59 -8.87 12.38 2.72
N CYS A 60 -9.80 13.29 3.01
CA CYS A 60 -9.77 14.66 2.49
C CYS A 60 -8.74 15.58 3.15
N SER A 61 -8.12 15.15 4.26
CA SER A 61 -7.10 15.90 5.00
C SER A 61 -5.68 15.36 4.82
N ASN A 62 -5.52 14.28 4.05
CA ASN A 62 -4.28 13.53 3.92
C ASN A 62 -4.06 13.09 2.46
N ASP A 63 -3.00 13.60 1.83
CA ASP A 63 -2.73 13.38 0.39
C ASP A 63 -2.46 11.91 0.04
N ASP A 64 -1.80 11.14 0.92
CA ASP A 64 -1.58 9.69 0.74
C ASP A 64 -2.91 8.93 0.69
N LEU A 65 -3.82 9.25 1.62
CA LEU A 65 -5.14 8.63 1.69
C LEU A 65 -6.03 9.07 0.51
N SER A 66 -5.96 10.33 0.10
CA SER A 66 -6.58 10.82 -1.14
C SER A 66 -6.15 9.97 -2.34
N GLY A 67 -4.84 9.86 -2.58
CA GLY A 67 -4.31 9.07 -3.69
C GLY A 67 -4.70 7.58 -3.66
N LEU A 68 -4.81 6.99 -2.46
CA LEU A 68 -5.34 5.63 -2.28
C LEU A 68 -6.84 5.53 -2.58
N ASP A 69 -7.65 6.52 -2.24
CA ASP A 69 -9.09 6.54 -2.55
C ASP A 69 -9.32 6.65 -4.07
N ASP A 70 -8.53 7.47 -4.76
CA ASP A 70 -8.52 7.58 -6.21
C ASP A 70 -8.08 6.26 -6.89
N ALA A 71 -7.06 5.59 -6.36
CA ALA A 71 -6.62 4.27 -6.81
C ALA A 71 -7.69 3.19 -6.58
N MET A 72 -8.36 3.18 -5.42
CA MET A 72 -9.50 2.29 -5.14
C MET A 72 -10.64 2.52 -6.12
N ALA A 73 -10.99 3.78 -6.40
CA ALA A 73 -12.07 4.13 -7.32
C ALA A 73 -11.72 3.76 -8.77
N ALA A 74 -10.47 3.92 -9.19
CA ALA A 74 -9.98 3.46 -10.48
C ALA A 74 -10.05 1.92 -10.60
N GLY A 75 -9.53 1.20 -9.60
CA GLY A 75 -9.59 -0.26 -9.53
C GLY A 75 -11.04 -0.78 -9.56
N PHE A 76 -11.93 -0.21 -8.74
CA PHE A 76 -13.36 -0.57 -8.76
C PHE A 76 -13.99 -0.36 -10.14
N ARG A 77 -13.74 0.77 -10.80
CA ARG A 77 -14.29 1.06 -12.14
C ARG A 77 -13.88 0.02 -13.17
N GLU A 78 -12.61 -0.42 -13.13
CA GLU A 78 -12.07 -1.40 -14.08
C GLU A 78 -12.49 -2.83 -13.73
N ALA A 79 -12.29 -3.27 -12.49
CA ALA A 79 -12.72 -4.59 -12.03
C ALA A 79 -14.22 -4.82 -12.28
N ARG A 80 -15.07 -3.80 -12.08
CA ARG A 80 -16.51 -3.87 -12.32
C ARG A 80 -16.88 -4.01 -13.79
N ARG A 81 -16.04 -3.55 -14.73
CA ARG A 81 -16.26 -3.81 -16.17
C ARG A 81 -16.08 -5.29 -16.50
N GLN A 82 -15.12 -5.94 -15.85
CA GLN A 82 -14.77 -7.35 -16.12
C GLN A 82 -15.66 -8.33 -15.34
N ALA A 83 -15.85 -8.14 -14.03
CA ALA A 83 -16.56 -9.06 -13.15
C ALA A 83 -17.66 -8.37 -12.30
N PRO A 84 -18.70 -7.75 -12.91
CA PRO A 84 -19.68 -6.94 -12.19
C PRO A 84 -20.48 -7.68 -11.10
N ALA A 85 -20.65 -9.00 -11.23
CA ALA A 85 -21.34 -9.83 -10.24
C ALA A 85 -20.51 -10.05 -8.95
N VAL A 86 -19.19 -10.16 -9.08
CA VAL A 86 -18.24 -10.35 -7.96
C VAL A 86 -17.89 -9.01 -7.32
N VAL A 87 -17.68 -7.98 -8.14
CA VAL A 87 -17.17 -6.68 -7.68
C VAL A 87 -18.21 -5.87 -6.91
N LYS A 88 -19.51 -6.01 -7.20
CA LYS A 88 -20.60 -5.31 -6.48
C LYS A 88 -20.72 -5.69 -4.99
N PRO A 89 -20.72 -6.97 -4.58
CA PRO A 89 -20.69 -7.32 -3.16
C PRO A 89 -19.33 -6.99 -2.52
N LEU A 90 -18.22 -7.26 -3.21
CA LEU A 90 -16.87 -6.96 -2.73
C LEU A 90 -16.66 -5.47 -2.43
N SER A 91 -17.12 -4.57 -3.31
CA SER A 91 -16.97 -3.13 -3.06
C SER A 91 -17.75 -2.65 -1.84
N ARG A 92 -18.84 -3.34 -1.47
CA ARG A 92 -19.61 -3.01 -0.26
C ARG A 92 -18.88 -3.44 1.01
N SER A 93 -18.24 -4.62 1.03
CA SER A 93 -17.44 -5.04 2.18
C SER A 93 -16.21 -4.15 2.35
N LEU A 94 -15.47 -3.86 1.27
CA LEU A 94 -14.29 -2.99 1.33
C LEU A 94 -14.63 -1.55 1.80
N LEU A 95 -15.78 -1.00 1.40
CA LEU A 95 -16.26 0.29 1.91
C LEU A 95 -16.78 0.23 3.37
N ALA A 96 -17.21 -0.93 3.84
CA ALA A 96 -17.59 -1.12 5.25
C ALA A 96 -16.35 -1.25 6.14
N GLU A 97 -15.33 -2.01 5.69
CA GLU A 97 -14.02 -2.09 6.32
C GLU A 97 -13.37 -0.70 6.43
N ARG A 98 -13.34 0.09 5.34
CA ARG A 98 -12.79 1.46 5.36
C ARG A 98 -13.49 2.35 6.40
N ARG A 99 -14.83 2.29 6.48
CA ARG A 99 -15.60 3.06 7.46
C ARG A 99 -15.38 2.62 8.91
N ALA A 100 -15.05 1.35 9.14
CA ALA A 100 -14.78 0.84 10.48
C ALA A 100 -13.49 1.44 11.11
N CYS A 101 -12.52 1.87 10.28
CA CYS A 101 -11.32 2.57 10.75
C CYS A 101 -11.59 3.99 11.32
N GLY A 102 -12.75 4.60 11.05
CA GLY A 102 -12.98 5.99 11.41
C GLY A 102 -11.91 6.90 10.80
N ALA A 103 -11.28 7.74 11.62
CA ALA A 103 -10.21 8.65 11.20
C ALA A 103 -8.77 8.11 11.41
N ASP A 104 -8.62 6.82 11.73
CA ASP A 104 -7.30 6.19 11.93
C ASP A 104 -6.55 6.09 10.58
N ILE A 105 -5.47 6.87 10.45
CA ILE A 105 -4.71 7.01 9.20
C ILE A 105 -4.05 5.69 8.79
N ASP A 106 -3.53 4.91 9.74
CA ASP A 106 -2.80 3.67 9.43
C ASP A 106 -3.76 2.53 9.12
N CYS A 107 -4.88 2.43 9.85
CA CYS A 107 -5.98 1.51 9.53
C CYS A 107 -6.56 1.81 8.13
N LEU A 108 -6.79 3.09 7.81
CA LEU A 108 -7.25 3.50 6.49
C LEU A 108 -6.22 3.13 5.41
N LYS A 109 -4.95 3.48 5.60
CA LYS A 109 -3.88 3.18 4.63
C LYS A 109 -3.76 1.68 4.36
N LEU A 110 -3.81 0.84 5.39
CA LEU A 110 -3.81 -0.62 5.28
C LEU A 110 -5.05 -1.15 4.53
N THR A 111 -6.24 -0.75 4.96
CA THR A 111 -7.53 -1.22 4.40
C THR A 111 -7.73 -0.79 2.96
N MET A 112 -7.33 0.43 2.63
CA MET A 112 -7.44 0.99 1.28
C MET A 112 -6.41 0.34 0.34
N THR A 113 -5.19 0.05 0.81
CA THR A 113 -4.20 -0.71 0.03
C THR A 113 -4.69 -2.14 -0.24
N LYS A 114 -5.25 -2.82 0.77
CA LYS A 114 -5.92 -4.14 0.61
C LYS A 114 -7.03 -4.08 -0.45
N ALA A 115 -7.86 -3.03 -0.44
CA ALA A 115 -8.92 -2.84 -1.41
C ALA A 115 -8.40 -2.64 -2.85
N VAL A 116 -7.32 -1.88 -3.04
CA VAL A 116 -6.63 -1.75 -4.34
C VAL A 116 -6.13 -3.11 -4.82
N GLY A 117 -5.49 -3.90 -3.93
CA GLY A 117 -5.04 -5.26 -4.23
C GLY A 117 -6.18 -6.17 -4.70
N ALA A 118 -7.29 -6.21 -3.96
CA ALA A 118 -8.45 -7.03 -4.31
C ALA A 118 -9.05 -6.67 -5.69
N TYR A 119 -9.07 -5.40 -6.08
CA TYR A 119 -9.46 -5.01 -7.44
C TYR A 119 -8.39 -5.37 -8.48
N LYS A 120 -7.09 -5.14 -8.20
CA LYS A 120 -5.97 -5.50 -9.09
C LYS A 120 -6.05 -6.97 -9.49
N SER A 121 -6.24 -7.88 -8.53
CA SER A 121 -6.34 -9.32 -8.79
C SER A 121 -7.46 -9.65 -9.80
N ILE A 122 -8.66 -9.08 -9.60
CA ILE A 122 -9.79 -9.25 -10.52
C ILE A 122 -9.47 -8.71 -11.93
N ILE A 123 -8.78 -7.57 -12.04
CA ILE A 123 -8.44 -6.91 -13.30
C ILE A 123 -7.42 -7.71 -14.13
N LEU A 124 -6.48 -8.37 -13.46
CA LEU A 124 -5.39 -9.10 -14.09
C LEU A 124 -5.70 -10.59 -14.29
N GLY A 125 -6.83 -11.07 -13.78
CA GLY A 125 -7.09 -12.51 -13.65
C GLY A 125 -6.08 -13.20 -12.73
N GLU A 126 -5.38 -12.44 -11.89
CA GLU A 126 -4.48 -12.96 -10.88
C GLU A 126 -5.32 -13.54 -9.74
N PRO A 127 -5.02 -14.75 -9.23
CA PRO A 127 -5.63 -15.22 -7.99
C PRO A 127 -5.37 -14.19 -6.90
N VAL A 128 -6.44 -13.73 -6.24
CA VAL A 128 -6.36 -12.88 -5.03
C VAL A 128 -5.48 -13.62 -4.02
N ASP A 129 -4.67 -12.91 -3.22
CA ASP A 129 -3.90 -13.53 -2.15
C ASP A 129 -4.85 -14.34 -1.24
N GLY A 130 -4.76 -15.68 -1.32
CA GLY A 130 -5.73 -16.64 -0.75
C GLY A 130 -6.38 -17.62 -1.75
N ASP A 131 -6.37 -17.36 -3.07
CA ASP A 131 -6.91 -18.28 -4.10
C ASP A 131 -5.82 -19.19 -4.72
N ARG A 132 -4.57 -18.75 -4.65
CA ARG A 132 -3.39 -19.57 -4.97
C ARG A 132 -3.08 -20.54 -3.83
N LYS A 133 -3.95 -21.54 -3.63
CA LYS A 133 -3.85 -22.60 -2.58
C LYS A 133 -2.57 -23.43 -2.65
N ASP A 134 -1.85 -23.31 -3.76
CA ASP A 134 -0.54 -23.89 -4.04
C ASP A 134 0.64 -22.98 -3.71
N LYS A 135 0.44 -21.75 -3.17
CA LYS A 135 1.52 -20.85 -2.77
C LYS A 135 1.45 -20.46 -1.29
N VAL A 136 2.61 -20.27 -0.69
CA VAL A 136 2.77 -19.77 0.69
C VAL A 136 3.94 -18.77 0.71
N TYR A 137 3.80 -17.67 1.43
CA TYR A 137 4.86 -16.67 1.57
C TYR A 137 5.88 -17.07 2.62
N TYR A 138 7.17 -16.87 2.31
CA TYR A 138 8.28 -17.06 3.25
C TYR A 138 8.88 -15.74 3.74
N GLY A 139 8.50 -14.61 3.13
CA GLY A 139 8.95 -13.27 3.50
C GLY A 139 7.95 -12.18 3.09
N THR A 140 8.17 -10.95 3.56
CA THR A 140 7.23 -9.81 3.43
C THR A 140 7.36 -9.01 2.12
N ARG A 141 8.30 -9.36 1.24
CA ARG A 141 8.51 -8.66 -0.04
C ARG A 141 7.68 -9.31 -1.15
N ALA A 142 7.32 -8.50 -2.15
CA ALA A 142 6.56 -8.97 -3.31
C ALA A 142 7.25 -10.19 -3.97
N GLY A 143 6.50 -11.26 -4.19
CA GLY A 143 7.00 -12.49 -4.80
C GLY A 143 7.88 -13.39 -3.91
N MET A 144 8.07 -13.10 -2.61
CA MET A 144 8.73 -14.02 -1.66
C MET A 144 7.82 -15.21 -1.29
N GLN A 145 7.56 -16.07 -2.26
CA GLN A 145 6.63 -17.19 -2.19
C GLN A 145 7.33 -18.53 -2.51
N VAL A 146 6.71 -19.63 -2.11
CA VAL A 146 7.11 -20.99 -2.50
C VAL A 146 5.90 -21.82 -2.90
N SER A 147 6.13 -22.91 -3.63
CA SER A 147 5.10 -23.84 -4.08
C SER A 147 4.79 -24.92 -3.05
N VAL A 148 3.52 -25.14 -2.73
CA VAL A 148 3.05 -26.25 -1.89
C VAL A 148 3.07 -27.55 -2.69
N VAL A 149 3.85 -28.52 -2.20
CA VAL A 149 3.96 -29.87 -2.76
C VAL A 149 2.90 -30.80 -2.17
N SER A 150 2.67 -30.74 -0.86
CA SER A 150 1.62 -31.54 -0.21
C SER A 150 1.25 -31.01 1.19
N ARG A 151 0.08 -31.41 1.67
CA ARG A 151 -0.47 -31.04 2.98
C ARG A 151 -0.84 -32.31 3.74
N SER A 152 -0.45 -32.42 5.00
CA SER A 152 -0.72 -33.59 5.84
C SER A 152 -0.96 -33.18 7.29
N GLY A 153 -1.88 -33.85 7.97
CA GLY A 153 -2.15 -33.62 9.40
C GLY A 153 -2.62 -32.21 9.76
N ILE A 154 -3.18 -31.45 8.82
CA ILE A 154 -3.75 -30.10 9.04
C ILE A 154 -4.77 -30.14 10.19
N ASP A 155 -4.79 -29.11 11.03
CA ASP A 155 -5.56 -29.03 12.28
C ASP A 155 -5.21 -30.10 13.35
N THR A 156 -4.09 -30.81 13.23
CA THR A 156 -3.64 -31.81 14.23
C THR A 156 -2.28 -31.46 14.88
N PRO A 157 -1.85 -32.18 15.93
CA PRO A 157 -0.50 -32.05 16.50
C PRO A 157 0.67 -32.40 15.57
N ARG A 158 0.39 -32.82 14.33
CA ARG A 158 1.37 -33.26 13.32
C ARG A 158 1.08 -32.61 11.97
N ALA A 159 0.68 -31.34 11.97
CA ALA A 159 0.48 -30.59 10.74
C ALA A 159 1.81 -30.38 10.04
N VAL A 160 1.88 -30.74 8.76
CA VAL A 160 3.07 -30.61 7.91
C VAL A 160 2.61 -30.17 6.53
N ILE A 161 3.24 -29.14 6.00
CA ILE A 161 3.09 -28.72 4.61
C ILE A 161 4.47 -28.80 3.97
N GLN A 162 4.60 -29.66 2.95
CA GLN A 162 5.80 -29.79 2.14
C GLN A 162 5.77 -28.70 1.06
N ILE A 163 6.93 -28.11 0.79
CA ILE A 163 7.09 -26.99 -0.14
C ILE A 163 8.34 -27.17 -1.00
N GLU A 164 8.40 -26.40 -2.08
CA GLU A 164 9.53 -26.34 -3.00
C GLU A 164 9.69 -24.90 -3.50
N HIS A 165 10.90 -24.36 -3.44
CA HIS A 165 11.22 -23.07 -4.05
C HIS A 165 11.48 -23.31 -5.54
N ARG A 166 10.49 -23.00 -6.39
CA ARG A 166 10.54 -23.32 -7.82
C ARG A 166 10.99 -22.14 -8.67
N ARG A 167 11.43 -22.40 -9.90
CA ARG A 167 11.91 -21.34 -10.81
C ARG A 167 10.83 -20.28 -11.07
N GLU A 168 9.56 -20.67 -11.16
CA GLU A 168 8.43 -19.75 -11.31
C GLU A 168 8.20 -18.83 -10.10
N ASP A 169 8.59 -19.27 -8.90
CA ASP A 169 8.49 -18.49 -7.67
C ASP A 169 9.62 -17.44 -7.63
N ALA A 170 10.86 -17.86 -7.88
CA ALA A 170 11.99 -16.95 -8.01
C ALA A 170 11.82 -15.92 -9.15
N VAL A 171 11.20 -16.32 -10.27
CA VAL A 171 10.80 -15.39 -11.34
C VAL A 171 9.76 -14.36 -10.85
N ALA A 172 8.86 -14.73 -9.93
CA ALA A 172 7.91 -13.79 -9.35
C ALA A 172 8.62 -12.74 -8.49
N PHE A 173 9.51 -13.14 -7.58
CA PHE A 173 10.34 -12.21 -6.81
C PHE A 173 11.17 -11.27 -7.71
N CYS A 174 11.89 -11.84 -8.69
CA CYS A 174 12.72 -11.05 -9.60
C CYS A 174 11.92 -10.05 -10.46
N ARG A 175 10.67 -10.37 -10.79
CA ARG A 175 9.76 -9.49 -11.52
C ARG A 175 9.13 -8.42 -10.61
N ASP A 176 8.62 -8.83 -9.45
CA ASP A 176 7.70 -8.00 -8.66
C ASP A 176 8.42 -7.19 -7.58
N TYR A 177 9.59 -7.64 -7.10
CA TYR A 177 10.42 -6.90 -6.14
C TYR A 177 11.68 -6.31 -6.78
N VAL A 178 12.45 -7.11 -7.54
CA VAL A 178 13.70 -6.65 -8.18
C VAL A 178 13.43 -5.84 -9.46
N LEU A 179 12.20 -5.89 -10.00
CA LEU A 179 11.76 -5.23 -11.24
C LEU A 179 12.58 -5.62 -12.49
N LYS A 180 13.34 -6.72 -12.42
CA LYS A 180 14.22 -7.19 -13.50
C LYS A 180 14.47 -8.69 -13.38
N VAL A 181 13.91 -9.45 -14.32
CA VAL A 181 14.16 -10.89 -14.44
C VAL A 181 15.48 -11.14 -15.18
N THR A 182 16.46 -11.73 -14.49
CA THR A 182 17.72 -12.22 -15.06
C THR A 182 18.01 -13.62 -14.51
N ASP A 183 18.80 -14.43 -15.21
CA ASP A 183 19.20 -15.74 -14.69
C ASP A 183 20.00 -15.64 -13.38
N GLN A 184 20.80 -14.58 -13.21
CA GLN A 184 21.50 -14.32 -11.94
C GLN A 184 20.50 -14.10 -10.80
N CYS A 185 19.50 -13.21 -10.98
CA CYS A 185 18.49 -12.97 -9.95
C CYS A 185 17.74 -14.25 -9.58
N ILE A 186 17.36 -15.06 -10.59
CA ILE A 186 16.67 -16.33 -10.37
C ILE A 186 17.58 -17.31 -9.61
N GLN A 187 18.88 -17.35 -9.90
CA GLN A 187 19.84 -18.22 -9.20
C GLN A 187 20.09 -17.76 -7.76
N ASP A 188 20.26 -16.46 -7.53
CA ASP A 188 20.46 -15.87 -6.19
C ASP A 188 19.24 -16.14 -5.29
N GLU A 189 18.03 -15.97 -5.85
CA GLU A 189 16.77 -16.19 -5.16
C GLU A 189 16.51 -17.68 -4.88
N LEU A 190 16.76 -18.57 -5.85
CA LEU A 190 16.69 -20.04 -5.62
C LEU A 190 17.76 -20.55 -4.64
N ALA A 191 18.80 -19.76 -4.35
CA ALA A 191 19.84 -20.10 -3.38
C ALA A 191 19.53 -19.62 -1.94
N VAL A 192 18.38 -18.96 -1.72
CA VAL A 192 17.92 -18.61 -0.36
C VAL A 192 17.67 -19.89 0.45
N ASP A 193 18.25 -19.97 1.66
CA ASP A 193 18.11 -21.12 2.55
C ASP A 193 16.68 -21.17 3.14
N LEU A 194 15.87 -22.06 2.57
CA LEU A 194 14.48 -22.32 2.97
C LEU A 194 14.31 -23.80 3.29
N GLN A 195 13.56 -24.10 4.34
CA GLN A 195 13.17 -25.47 4.66
C GLN A 195 12.27 -26.04 3.57
N ASN A 196 12.38 -27.33 3.28
CA ASN A 196 11.48 -28.02 2.34
C ASN A 196 10.07 -28.31 2.90
N LYS A 197 9.80 -27.86 4.12
CA LYS A 197 8.52 -27.99 4.81
C LYS A 197 8.40 -26.97 5.93
N PHE A 198 7.18 -26.67 6.31
CA PHE A 198 6.86 -26.02 7.58
C PHE A 198 5.87 -26.89 8.37
N THR A 199 5.86 -26.77 9.70
CA THR A 199 5.20 -27.76 10.59
C THR A 199 4.55 -27.12 11.79
N GLY A 200 3.43 -27.67 12.26
CA GLY A 200 2.71 -27.17 13.43
C GLY A 200 2.15 -28.28 14.31
N ASP A 201 2.15 -28.03 15.62
CA ASP A 201 1.31 -28.74 16.57
C ASP A 201 0.10 -27.85 16.90
N CYS A 202 -1.03 -28.12 16.25
CA CYS A 202 -2.23 -27.32 16.46
C CYS A 202 -2.80 -27.43 17.89
N LYS A 203 -2.46 -28.47 18.67
CA LYS A 203 -2.91 -28.59 20.07
C LYS A 203 -2.16 -27.62 20.98
N THR A 204 -0.83 -27.51 20.85
CA THR A 204 -0.03 -26.56 21.65
C THR A 204 0.02 -25.16 21.05
N GLY A 205 -0.18 -25.03 19.74
CA GLY A 205 0.00 -23.78 18.99
C GLY A 205 1.45 -23.53 18.57
N ARG A 206 2.39 -24.42 18.91
CA ARG A 206 3.79 -24.32 18.47
C ARG A 206 3.92 -24.65 16.99
N PHE A 207 4.66 -23.84 16.24
CA PHE A 207 4.96 -24.10 14.83
C PHE A 207 6.37 -23.66 14.44
N THR A 208 6.87 -24.22 13.34
CA THR A 208 8.16 -23.88 12.73
C THR A 208 7.90 -23.50 11.28
N THR A 209 8.40 -22.33 10.91
CA THR A 209 8.18 -21.65 9.63
C THR A 209 9.10 -22.14 8.52
N ILE A 210 8.86 -21.65 7.30
CA ILE A 210 9.68 -21.93 6.10
C ILE A 210 11.14 -21.48 6.28
N THR A 211 11.40 -20.42 7.05
CA THR A 211 12.77 -19.93 7.36
C THR A 211 13.41 -20.68 8.53
N GLY A 212 12.76 -21.70 9.08
CA GLY A 212 13.24 -22.45 10.26
C GLY A 212 12.98 -21.77 11.61
N GLN A 213 12.49 -20.52 11.62
CA GLN A 213 12.10 -19.83 12.85
C GLN A 213 10.91 -20.52 13.51
N THR A 214 10.90 -20.58 14.84
CA THR A 214 9.85 -21.24 15.62
C THR A 214 9.05 -20.21 16.41
N TYR A 215 7.73 -20.38 16.43
CA TYR A 215 6.80 -19.50 17.15
C TYR A 215 5.74 -20.30 17.91
N VAL A 216 5.00 -19.64 18.80
CA VAL A 216 3.84 -20.20 19.50
C VAL A 216 2.63 -19.29 19.34
N PHE A 217 1.56 -19.82 18.75
CA PHE A 217 0.26 -19.14 18.62
C PHE A 217 -0.56 -19.28 19.91
N PHE A 218 -0.89 -18.14 20.53
CA PHE A 218 -1.63 -18.09 21.79
C PHE A 218 -3.14 -17.94 21.58
N GLY A 219 -3.59 -17.24 20.54
CA GLY A 219 -5.01 -17.03 20.25
C GLY A 219 -5.26 -15.68 19.57
N ARG A 220 -6.55 -15.27 19.49
CA ARG A 220 -6.92 -13.92 19.08
C ARG A 220 -6.35 -12.89 20.06
N ASN A 221 -5.87 -11.77 19.55
CA ASN A 221 -5.52 -10.63 20.38
C ASN A 221 -6.79 -9.91 20.82
N THR A 222 -6.86 -9.56 22.11
CA THR A 222 -8.00 -8.86 22.72
C THR A 222 -7.58 -7.56 23.40
N ALA A 223 -6.35 -7.10 23.18
CA ALA A 223 -5.89 -5.79 23.65
C ALA A 223 -6.68 -4.68 22.95
N THR A 224 -7.09 -3.66 23.70
CA THR A 224 -7.76 -2.47 23.13
C THR A 224 -6.81 -1.65 22.26
N ASP A 225 -5.52 -1.70 22.59
CA ASP A 225 -4.44 -0.95 21.95
C ASP A 225 -3.54 -1.92 21.15
N ALA A 226 -4.18 -2.92 20.53
CA ALA A 226 -3.54 -3.89 19.66
C ALA A 226 -2.81 -3.19 18.50
N GLY A 227 -1.47 -3.25 18.51
CA GLY A 227 -0.62 -2.65 17.47
C GLY A 227 -0.98 -3.10 16.04
N ILE A 228 -0.65 -2.26 15.06
CA ILE A 228 -1.12 -2.38 13.67
C ILE A 228 -0.99 -3.82 13.14
N GLY A 229 -2.14 -4.46 12.92
CA GLY A 229 -2.24 -5.75 12.22
C GLY A 229 -2.14 -7.02 13.07
N ASN A 230 -2.00 -6.96 14.40
CA ASN A 230 -1.82 -8.16 15.23
C ASN A 230 -3.11 -8.81 15.75
N ASP A 231 -4.03 -9.20 14.84
CA ASP A 231 -5.31 -9.91 15.14
C ASP A 231 -5.16 -11.14 16.06
N PHE A 232 -3.97 -11.73 16.10
CA PHE A 232 -3.60 -12.91 16.88
C PHE A 232 -2.27 -12.70 17.61
N VAL A 233 -2.15 -13.25 18.82
CA VAL A 233 -0.91 -13.25 19.58
C VAL A 233 -0.02 -14.41 19.12
N VAL A 234 1.15 -14.06 18.57
CA VAL A 234 2.22 -15.00 18.18
C VAL A 234 3.47 -14.62 18.97
N ILE A 235 4.01 -15.59 19.70
CA ILE A 235 5.16 -15.42 20.62
C ILE A 235 6.41 -16.05 20.01
N ASP A 236 7.54 -15.34 20.07
CA ASP A 236 8.87 -15.93 19.91
C ASP A 236 9.23 -16.67 21.22
N PRO A 237 9.47 -17.99 21.20
CA PRO A 237 9.71 -18.77 22.41
C PRO A 237 11.09 -18.54 23.04
N ASP A 238 12.03 -17.97 22.29
CA ASP A 238 13.40 -17.74 22.76
C ASP A 238 13.49 -16.39 23.50
N THR A 239 12.79 -15.35 23.02
CA THR A 239 12.67 -14.07 23.72
C THR A 239 11.51 -14.00 24.72
N ASN A 240 10.46 -14.82 24.51
CA ASN A 240 9.15 -14.73 25.16
C ASN A 240 8.36 -13.44 24.84
N GLU A 241 8.75 -12.71 23.80
CA GLU A 241 8.08 -11.49 23.37
C GLU A 241 7.02 -11.78 22.28
N PRO A 242 5.87 -11.07 22.29
CA PRO A 242 4.92 -11.11 21.19
C PRO A 242 5.49 -10.36 19.98
N LEU A 243 5.25 -10.90 18.79
CA LEU A 243 5.50 -10.16 17.56
C LEU A 243 4.55 -8.94 17.48
N ASP A 244 5.09 -7.79 17.10
CA ASP A 244 4.42 -6.48 17.18
C ASP A 244 3.31 -6.22 16.12
N GLY A 245 3.07 -7.17 15.21
CA GLY A 245 2.14 -7.03 14.08
C GLY A 245 2.77 -6.53 12.78
N SER A 246 3.96 -5.94 12.85
CA SER A 246 4.61 -5.28 11.72
C SER A 246 5.18 -6.24 10.68
N MET A 247 5.48 -5.69 9.50
CA MET A 247 6.30 -6.35 8.49
C MET A 247 7.72 -6.68 8.98
N ALA A 248 8.25 -5.91 9.95
CA ALA A 248 9.61 -6.03 10.42
C ALA A 248 9.79 -7.20 11.42
N SER A 249 8.78 -7.48 12.24
CA SER A 249 8.76 -8.68 13.10
C SER A 249 8.43 -9.98 12.34
N GLY A 250 8.14 -9.89 11.03
CA GLY A 250 7.72 -11.02 10.21
C GLY A 250 6.30 -11.52 10.53
N TYR A 251 5.54 -10.80 11.36
CA TYR A 251 4.28 -11.28 11.91
C TYR A 251 3.28 -11.78 10.83
N PRO A 252 2.98 -11.02 9.75
CA PRO A 252 2.01 -11.47 8.75
C PRO A 252 2.41 -12.76 8.03
N VAL A 253 3.72 -12.99 7.81
CA VAL A 253 4.25 -14.23 7.24
C VAL A 253 4.08 -15.40 8.21
N ALA A 254 4.42 -15.19 9.49
CA ALA A 254 4.30 -16.21 10.52
C ALA A 254 2.84 -16.61 10.77
N ILE A 255 1.92 -15.65 10.87
CA ILE A 255 0.50 -15.94 11.10
C ILE A 255 -0.14 -16.61 9.89
N ASP A 256 0.21 -16.23 8.64
CA ASP A 256 -0.34 -16.88 7.45
C ASP A 256 0.14 -18.33 7.32
N GLN A 257 1.41 -18.63 7.58
CA GLN A 257 1.89 -20.02 7.68
C GLN A 257 1.18 -20.81 8.80
N PHE A 258 0.83 -20.17 9.92
CA PHE A 258 0.02 -20.82 10.96
C PHE A 258 -1.43 -21.07 10.53
N LYS A 259 -2.07 -20.12 9.81
CA LYS A 259 -3.42 -20.31 9.23
C LYS A 259 -3.44 -21.51 8.28
N GLU A 260 -2.38 -21.72 7.50
CA GLU A 260 -2.26 -22.86 6.58
C GLU A 260 -2.13 -24.22 7.32
N LEU A 261 -1.48 -24.26 8.48
CA LEU A 261 -1.29 -25.46 9.31
C LEU A 261 -2.51 -25.78 10.19
N CYS A 262 -3.14 -24.76 10.76
CA CYS A 262 -4.16 -24.87 11.82
C CYS A 262 -5.39 -23.96 11.56
N PRO A 263 -6.05 -24.03 10.39
CA PRO A 263 -7.11 -23.10 9.97
C PRO A 263 -8.36 -23.11 10.87
N THR A 264 -8.55 -24.08 11.76
CA THR A 264 -9.62 -24.05 12.77
C THR A 264 -9.32 -23.11 13.95
N ARG A 265 -8.05 -22.83 14.26
CA ARG A 265 -7.64 -22.01 15.42
C ARG A 265 -7.66 -20.51 15.19
N VAL A 266 -7.88 -20.11 13.94
CA VAL A 266 -7.82 -18.72 13.43
C VAL A 266 -9.18 -18.23 12.92
N ARG A 267 -10.27 -18.93 13.26
CA ARG A 267 -11.64 -18.58 12.90
C ARG A 267 -12.21 -17.45 13.77
#